data_AF-V6T7W1-F1
#
_entry.id   AF-V6T7W1-F1
#
_cell.length_a   1.000
_cell.length_b   1.000
_cell.length_c   1.000
_cell.angle_alpha   90.00
_cell.angle_beta   90.00
_cell.angle_gamma   90.00
#
_symmetry.space_group_name_H-M   'P 1'
#
loop_
_entity.id
_entity.type
_entity.pdbx_description
1 polymer ?
#
loop_
_entity_poly.entity_id
_entity_poly.type
_entity_poly.pdbx_seq_one_letter_code
_entity_poly.pdbx_strand_id
1 'polypeptide(L)'
;MPKLKNLKLFMKHIGLHKNLGHKAYEHRDVYSNRSFPLCIVSNVIDTSFACTLSLLHVLSTLSQIYFWLLATTALCACTHYSHFPTELDDSQTSVHFSMTETGLCKYIASGFDIAPMAAQGVAGMEMDLTIGVIKVKVSDLSVNELSVESYKTPLIENADSRYVEFTGITIEIQLKIAVTVLLVPMEAVISIGIPRANGYASGQVDISNTCPYHISIDITNTKIDFDEITLQVVDGDSGLLGSFLPGFKSQIESVLKGDQISSTMAQAFNAIKDGMESSADYIINFYEDSAKKKTLVDVRYTGFLWGRNLVTLKAGGYTYPFLDAGADGSTQIHYEGQRETATMPTQLNDKDWQFIIDVSAFKSNLDVNNREAKLYDVQFRSDDLKSVFGKASAPGHLMVAVTNNASPTVLKVGGAGLKCSFDITAKMWITKSDTDMEKQEDIGSVHLVFSGLAAVGADQYLWTETLNTTIIYPPFEQIIDIKGEVLENHASFTPGDEYWYKEIGSALEVDYFGALHPILRRTGLTWTNLNFANFSSVQIVYLPETLVLVSGDFFDTAASASSRGHMRQPLSLR
;
A
#
# COMPACT_ATOMS: atom_id res chain seq x y z
N MET A 1 -16.85 34.78 9.14
CA MET A 1 -17.08 36.22 8.92
C MET A 1 -15.87 37.05 9.37
N PRO A 2 -15.00 37.51 8.45
CA PRO A 2 -13.99 38.52 8.73
C PRO A 2 -14.30 39.79 7.92
N LYS A 3 -15.30 40.57 8.36
CA LYS A 3 -15.58 41.90 7.82
C LYS A 3 -15.85 42.82 9.00
N LEU A 4 -14.82 43.50 9.51
CA LEU A 4 -14.96 44.72 10.33
C LEU A 4 -13.61 45.37 10.71
N LYS A 5 -12.46 44.69 10.57
CA LYS A 5 -11.14 45.33 10.82
C LYS A 5 -10.62 46.18 9.64
N ASN A 6 -10.92 45.82 8.39
CA ASN A 6 -10.47 46.59 7.21
C ASN A 6 -11.25 47.90 6.98
N LEU A 7 -12.46 48.04 7.52
CA LEU A 7 -13.22 49.29 7.40
C LEU A 7 -12.63 50.43 8.26
N LYS A 8 -11.99 50.10 9.39
CA LYS A 8 -11.37 51.10 10.28
C LYS A 8 -10.12 51.76 9.68
N LEU A 9 -9.39 51.08 8.79
CA LEU A 9 -8.25 51.64 8.07
C LEU A 9 -8.71 52.57 6.92
N PHE A 10 -9.75 52.17 6.18
CA PHE A 10 -10.30 52.99 5.08
C PHE A 10 -10.96 54.28 5.59
N MET A 11 -11.68 54.22 6.72
CA MET A 11 -12.28 55.40 7.35
C MET A 11 -11.22 56.37 7.95
N LYS A 12 -10.05 55.87 8.35
CA LYS A 12 -8.92 56.72 8.81
C LYS A 12 -8.29 57.52 7.68
N HIS A 13 -8.22 56.95 6.46
CA HIS A 13 -7.71 57.64 5.27
C HIS A 13 -8.65 58.73 4.74
N ILE A 14 -9.97 58.51 4.76
CA ILE A 14 -10.95 59.53 4.36
C ILE A 14 -10.96 60.71 5.36
N GLY A 15 -10.78 60.42 6.66
CA GLY A 15 -10.61 61.46 7.69
C GLY A 15 -9.34 62.30 7.52
N LEU A 16 -8.25 61.69 7.02
CA LEU A 16 -7.00 62.40 6.74
C LEU A 16 -7.14 63.36 5.54
N HIS A 17 -7.82 62.92 4.47
CA HIS A 17 -8.06 63.75 3.28
C HIS A 17 -8.98 64.95 3.57
N LYS A 18 -10.01 64.76 4.42
CA LYS A 18 -10.88 65.86 4.87
C LYS A 18 -10.14 66.85 5.79
N ASN A 19 -9.27 66.37 6.68
CA ASN A 19 -8.46 67.23 7.55
C ASN A 19 -7.34 67.97 6.81
N LEU A 20 -6.77 67.39 5.74
CA LEU A 20 -5.78 68.05 4.89
C LEU A 20 -6.42 69.14 4.00
N GLY A 21 -7.63 68.89 3.48
CA GLY A 21 -8.41 69.90 2.75
C GLY A 21 -8.85 71.08 3.64
N HIS A 22 -9.19 70.82 4.91
CA HIS A 22 -9.60 71.86 5.85
C HIS A 22 -8.42 72.71 6.35
N LYS A 23 -7.28 72.09 6.69
CA LYS A 23 -6.05 72.82 7.08
C LYS A 23 -5.41 73.60 5.93
N ALA A 24 -5.56 73.16 4.68
CA ALA A 24 -5.10 73.91 3.51
C ALA A 24 -5.94 75.18 3.24
N TYR A 25 -7.19 75.23 3.71
CA TYR A 25 -8.07 76.38 3.57
C TYR A 25 -7.93 77.39 4.73
N GLU A 26 -7.63 76.92 5.95
CA GLU A 26 -7.40 77.77 7.13
C GLU A 26 -6.04 78.50 7.11
N HIS A 27 -5.07 78.04 6.31
CA HIS A 27 -3.74 78.65 6.19
C HIS A 27 -3.54 79.56 4.96
N ARG A 28 -4.62 79.99 4.29
CA ARG A 28 -4.51 80.86 3.11
C ARG A 28 -4.14 82.32 3.43
N ASP A 29 -4.33 82.77 4.66
CA ASP A 29 -4.14 84.19 5.04
C ASP A 29 -2.97 84.48 5.99
N VAL A 30 -2.11 83.49 6.31
CA VAL A 30 -0.96 83.73 7.19
C VAL A 30 0.28 83.01 6.64
N TYR A 31 1.27 83.82 6.26
CA TYR A 31 2.63 83.51 5.76
C TYR A 31 2.88 83.64 4.25
N SER A 32 3.42 84.81 3.91
CA SER A 32 4.46 84.93 2.90
C SER A 32 5.70 84.11 3.32
N ASN A 33 6.51 83.74 2.31
CA ASN A 33 7.83 83.09 2.36
C ASN A 33 7.91 81.56 2.27
N ARG A 34 8.29 81.11 1.05
CA ARG A 34 9.25 80.05 0.66
C ARG A 34 9.24 78.64 1.31
N SER A 35 8.45 78.35 2.32
CA SER A 35 8.49 77.06 3.06
C SER A 35 7.33 76.10 2.73
N PHE A 36 6.31 76.59 2.02
CA PHE A 36 5.10 75.81 1.70
C PHE A 36 5.33 74.65 0.72
N PRO A 37 6.13 74.80 -0.37
CA PRO A 37 6.42 73.70 -1.28
C PRO A 37 7.22 72.57 -0.60
N LEU A 38 8.15 72.91 0.29
CA LEU A 38 8.96 71.97 1.06
C LEU A 38 8.12 71.15 2.04
N CYS A 39 7.12 71.76 2.69
CA CYS A 39 6.22 71.05 3.60
C CYS A 39 5.27 70.08 2.85
N ILE A 40 4.81 70.45 1.65
CA ILE A 40 4.01 69.54 0.81
C ILE A 40 4.87 68.41 0.26
N VAL A 41 6.08 68.69 -0.25
CA VAL A 41 6.99 67.67 -0.77
C VAL A 41 7.45 66.71 0.35
N SER A 42 7.78 67.21 1.55
CA SER A 42 8.12 66.35 2.70
C SER A 42 6.96 65.46 3.10
N ASN A 43 5.74 66.00 3.20
CA ASN A 43 4.57 65.19 3.55
C ASN A 43 4.21 64.17 2.45
N VAL A 44 4.37 64.51 1.16
CA VAL A 44 4.14 63.58 0.05
C VAL A 44 5.20 62.49 0.00
N ILE A 45 6.48 62.82 0.26
CA ILE A 45 7.58 61.85 0.35
C ILE A 45 7.38 60.95 1.56
N ASP A 46 7.06 61.47 2.75
CA ASP A 46 6.81 60.68 3.95
C ASP A 46 5.59 59.78 3.81
N THR A 47 4.51 60.24 3.16
CA THR A 47 3.32 59.42 2.91
C THR A 47 3.61 58.35 1.86
N SER A 48 4.36 58.67 0.80
CA SER A 48 4.77 57.70 -0.22
C SER A 48 5.75 56.68 0.34
N PHE A 49 6.68 57.09 1.20
CA PHE A 49 7.63 56.23 1.88
C PHE A 49 6.93 55.33 2.90
N ALA A 50 6.00 55.85 3.70
CA ALA A 50 5.18 55.05 4.61
C ALA A 50 4.27 54.05 3.88
N CYS A 51 3.68 54.42 2.74
CA CYS A 51 2.92 53.51 1.89
C CYS A 51 3.82 52.43 1.27
N THR A 52 5.02 52.78 0.81
CA THR A 52 5.98 51.83 0.25
C THR A 52 6.51 50.87 1.32
N LEU A 53 6.82 51.37 2.52
CA LEU A 53 7.25 50.57 3.66
C LEU A 53 6.12 49.65 4.15
N SER A 54 4.88 50.14 4.17
CA SER A 54 3.70 49.33 4.52
C SER A 54 3.42 48.27 3.47
N LEU A 55 3.57 48.59 2.18
CA LEU A 55 3.45 47.62 1.08
C LEU A 55 4.55 46.56 1.17
N LEU A 56 5.79 46.97 1.45
CA LEU A 56 6.92 46.06 1.65
C LEU A 56 6.69 45.16 2.88
N HIS A 57 6.11 45.70 3.94
CA HIS A 57 5.76 44.93 5.14
C HIS A 57 4.62 43.95 4.88
N VAL A 58 3.60 44.34 4.10
CA VAL A 58 2.50 43.47 3.64
C VAL A 58 3.02 42.38 2.69
N LEU A 59 3.90 42.71 1.76
CA LEU A 59 4.52 41.74 0.86
C LEU A 59 5.46 40.79 1.61
N SER A 60 6.21 41.28 2.60
CA SER A 60 7.03 40.45 3.48
C SER A 60 6.19 39.54 4.37
N THR A 61 5.08 40.02 4.93
CA THR A 61 4.16 39.17 5.69
C THR A 61 3.41 38.18 4.80
N LEU A 62 3.02 38.55 3.57
CA LEU A 62 2.44 37.62 2.60
C LEU A 62 3.47 36.57 2.15
N SER A 63 4.73 36.96 1.93
CA SER A 63 5.85 36.06 1.67
C SER A 63 6.08 35.10 2.83
N GLN A 64 6.05 35.59 4.08
CA GLN A 64 6.17 34.74 5.26
C GLN A 64 4.97 33.83 5.42
N ILE A 65 3.74 34.31 5.21
CA ILE A 65 2.53 33.47 5.23
C ILE A 65 2.60 32.42 4.14
N TYR A 66 3.02 32.77 2.92
CA TYR A 66 3.17 31.85 1.80
C TYR A 66 4.29 30.83 2.06
N PHE A 67 5.42 31.25 2.64
CA PHE A 67 6.49 30.36 3.09
C PHE A 67 6.02 29.41 4.19
N TRP A 68 5.28 29.91 5.18
CA TRP A 68 4.70 29.08 6.24
C TRP A 68 3.59 28.19 5.71
N LEU A 69 2.82 28.62 4.70
CA LEU A 69 1.85 27.77 4.00
C LEU A 69 2.55 26.67 3.22
N LEU A 70 3.60 26.98 2.46
CA LEU A 70 4.43 26.02 1.76
C LEU A 70 5.11 25.04 2.72
N ALA A 71 5.63 25.54 3.84
CA ALA A 71 6.23 24.73 4.89
C ALA A 71 5.17 23.87 5.58
N THR A 72 3.96 24.37 5.83
CA THR A 72 2.87 23.55 6.41
C THR A 72 2.25 22.59 5.39
N THR A 73 2.19 22.90 4.09
CA THR A 73 1.79 21.92 3.06
C THR A 73 2.89 20.89 2.82
N ALA A 74 4.16 21.25 2.96
CA ALA A 74 5.29 20.32 2.93
C ALA A 74 5.41 19.49 4.23
N LEU A 75 5.00 20.02 5.39
CA LEU A 75 4.93 19.30 6.67
C LEU A 75 3.64 18.48 6.82
N CYS A 76 2.58 18.82 6.08
CA CYS A 76 1.37 18.01 5.92
C CYS A 76 1.45 17.03 4.75
N ALA A 77 2.49 17.11 3.90
CA ALA A 77 2.84 16.05 2.97
C ALA A 77 3.36 14.87 3.81
N CYS A 78 2.62 13.77 3.80
CA CYS A 78 2.91 12.48 4.45
C CYS A 78 3.96 12.50 5.57
N THR A 79 3.51 12.52 6.83
CA THR A 79 4.34 12.43 8.03
C THR A 79 5.03 11.05 8.22
N HIS A 80 5.20 10.27 7.16
CA HIS A 80 5.62 8.86 7.20
C HIS A 80 7.12 8.61 7.04
N TYR A 81 7.93 9.67 6.88
CA TYR A 81 9.38 9.54 6.67
C TYR A 81 10.22 9.31 7.94
N SER A 82 9.63 9.01 9.10
CA SER A 82 10.39 8.85 10.35
C SER A 82 11.17 7.53 10.44
N HIS A 83 10.77 6.51 9.68
CA HIS A 83 11.36 5.16 9.77
C HIS A 83 12.51 4.91 8.80
N PHE A 84 12.64 5.74 7.76
CA PHE A 84 13.61 5.52 6.70
C PHE A 84 14.65 6.65 6.65
N PRO A 85 15.95 6.32 6.68
CA PRO A 85 17.00 7.34 6.73
C PRO A 85 17.27 8.14 5.44
N THR A 86 16.51 8.03 4.34
CA THR A 86 16.82 8.74 3.07
C THR A 86 15.70 8.64 2.01
N GLU A 87 15.80 9.47 0.97
CA GLU A 87 15.14 9.22 -0.32
C GLU A 87 15.75 7.98 -1.00
N LEU A 88 14.92 7.12 -1.60
CA LEU A 88 15.40 5.94 -2.30
C LEU A 88 15.95 6.34 -3.67
N ASP A 89 17.21 6.02 -3.93
CA ASP A 89 17.76 6.07 -5.27
C ASP A 89 17.43 4.78 -6.07
N ASP A 90 17.76 4.77 -7.36
CA ASP A 90 17.54 3.58 -8.21
C ASP A 90 18.33 2.37 -7.70
N SER A 91 19.55 2.54 -7.19
CA SER A 91 20.38 1.46 -6.66
C SER A 91 19.80 0.81 -5.40
N GLN A 92 18.85 1.50 -4.75
CA GLN A 92 18.11 1.02 -3.59
C GLN A 92 16.76 0.37 -3.95
N THR A 93 16.46 0.20 -5.24
CA THR A 93 15.28 -0.58 -5.70
C THR A 93 15.67 -2.04 -5.92
N SER A 94 15.48 -2.86 -4.88
CA SER A 94 15.85 -4.29 -4.89
C SER A 94 14.72 -5.20 -5.37
N VAL A 95 13.50 -4.66 -5.53
CA VAL A 95 12.34 -5.39 -5.99
C VAL A 95 11.70 -4.68 -7.18
N HIS A 96 11.47 -5.43 -8.25
CA HIS A 96 10.61 -5.04 -9.35
C HIS A 96 9.35 -5.91 -9.32
N PHE A 97 8.19 -5.28 -9.13
CA PHE A 97 6.90 -5.94 -9.27
C PHE A 97 6.31 -5.62 -10.64
N SER A 98 6.17 -6.63 -11.50
CA SER A 98 5.70 -6.45 -12.87
C SER A 98 4.39 -7.16 -13.11
N MET A 99 3.51 -6.54 -13.89
CA MET A 99 2.26 -7.12 -14.37
C MET A 99 2.21 -7.05 -15.89
N THR A 100 1.80 -8.14 -16.53
CA THR A 100 1.51 -8.13 -17.98
C THR A 100 0.19 -7.40 -18.24
N GLU A 101 -0.09 -7.05 -19.50
CA GLU A 101 -1.40 -6.51 -19.88
C GLU A 101 -2.55 -7.43 -19.46
N THR A 102 -2.39 -8.74 -19.64
CA THR A 102 -3.38 -9.74 -19.21
C THR A 102 -3.55 -9.74 -17.69
N GLY A 103 -2.44 -9.70 -16.95
CA GLY A 103 -2.49 -9.64 -15.49
C GLY A 103 -3.17 -8.38 -14.98
N LEU A 104 -2.83 -7.22 -15.55
CA LEU A 104 -3.44 -5.94 -15.19
C LEU A 104 -4.95 -5.92 -15.48
N CYS A 105 -5.39 -6.51 -16.60
CA CYS A 105 -6.82 -6.63 -16.90
C CYS A 105 -7.57 -7.48 -15.85
N LYS A 106 -6.99 -8.62 -15.44
CA LYS A 106 -7.57 -9.48 -14.38
C LYS A 106 -7.61 -8.77 -13.02
N TYR A 107 -6.55 -8.04 -12.70
CA TYR A 107 -6.47 -7.24 -11.49
C TYR A 107 -7.58 -6.17 -11.44
N ILE A 108 -7.74 -5.41 -12.53
CA ILE A 108 -8.79 -4.39 -12.66
C ILE A 108 -10.18 -5.03 -12.57
N ALA A 109 -10.41 -6.16 -13.26
CA ALA A 109 -11.67 -6.90 -13.20
C ALA A 109 -12.03 -7.29 -11.75
N SER A 110 -11.05 -7.79 -10.99
CA SER A 110 -11.24 -8.15 -9.57
C SER A 110 -11.65 -6.95 -8.70
N GLY A 111 -11.11 -5.76 -8.99
CA GLY A 111 -11.54 -4.51 -8.35
C GLY A 111 -12.96 -4.08 -8.73
N PHE A 112 -13.43 -4.41 -9.93
CA PHE A 112 -14.81 -4.11 -10.35
C PHE A 112 -15.86 -5.01 -9.71
N ASP A 113 -15.52 -6.24 -9.35
CA ASP A 113 -16.46 -7.15 -8.67
C ASP A 113 -16.95 -6.59 -7.31
N ILE A 114 -16.19 -5.69 -6.69
CA ILE A 114 -16.56 -5.01 -5.44
C ILE A 114 -17.17 -3.61 -5.66
N ALA A 115 -17.08 -3.08 -6.88
CA ALA A 115 -17.57 -1.75 -7.23
C ALA A 115 -19.08 -1.53 -7.01
N PRO A 116 -19.99 -2.50 -7.21
CA PRO A 116 -21.40 -2.31 -6.92
C PRO A 116 -21.65 -1.89 -5.46
N MET A 117 -20.91 -2.46 -4.50
CA MET A 117 -21.03 -2.07 -3.08
C MET A 117 -20.53 -0.65 -2.83
N ALA A 118 -19.46 -0.22 -3.50
CA ALA A 118 -18.93 1.13 -3.38
C ALA A 118 -19.81 2.19 -4.08
N ALA A 119 -20.47 1.81 -5.17
CA ALA A 119 -21.38 2.66 -5.94
C ALA A 119 -22.80 2.75 -5.33
N GLN A 120 -23.11 2.06 -4.23
CA GLN A 120 -24.39 2.22 -3.51
C GLN A 120 -24.54 3.61 -2.86
N GLY A 121 -23.46 4.38 -2.74
CA GLY A 121 -23.45 5.72 -2.16
C GLY A 121 -23.86 6.86 -3.09
N VAL A 122 -24.48 6.58 -4.25
CA VAL A 122 -24.89 7.61 -5.24
C VAL A 122 -26.01 8.48 -4.66
N ALA A 123 -25.61 9.44 -3.86
CA ALA A 123 -26.48 10.41 -3.22
C ALA A 123 -27.13 11.33 -4.26
N GLY A 124 -28.46 11.30 -4.30
CA GLY A 124 -29.28 12.48 -4.56
C GLY A 124 -29.48 12.88 -6.03
N MET A 125 -29.90 11.96 -6.89
CA MET A 125 -30.54 12.38 -8.13
C MET A 125 -31.98 12.80 -7.84
N GLU A 126 -32.21 14.11 -7.66
CA GLU A 126 -33.54 14.69 -7.72
C GLU A 126 -33.82 15.15 -9.15
N MET A 127 -34.76 14.50 -9.83
CA MET A 127 -35.28 15.02 -11.10
C MET A 127 -36.80 15.18 -11.04
N ASP A 128 -37.25 16.33 -11.55
CA ASP A 128 -38.65 16.62 -11.76
C ASP A 128 -38.99 16.35 -13.23
N LEU A 129 -39.67 15.23 -13.50
CA LEU A 129 -40.18 14.90 -14.82
C LEU A 129 -41.64 15.33 -14.90
N THR A 130 -42.02 15.99 -15.99
CA THR A 130 -43.42 16.39 -16.23
C THR A 130 -43.91 15.85 -17.56
N ILE A 131 -45.02 15.09 -17.53
CA ILE A 131 -45.74 14.65 -18.73
C ILE A 131 -47.23 14.97 -18.53
N GLY A 132 -47.74 15.94 -19.28
CA GLY A 132 -49.11 16.42 -19.11
C GLY A 132 -49.36 16.97 -17.70
N VAL A 133 -50.28 16.34 -16.95
CA VAL A 133 -50.63 16.71 -15.57
C VAL A 133 -49.84 15.94 -14.51
N ILE A 134 -48.94 15.06 -14.92
CA ILE A 134 -48.20 14.16 -14.03
C ILE A 134 -46.84 14.75 -13.75
N LYS A 135 -46.53 14.88 -12.46
CA LYS A 135 -45.20 15.26 -11.98
C LYS A 135 -44.58 14.08 -11.28
N VAL A 136 -43.38 13.71 -11.68
CA VAL A 136 -42.59 12.66 -11.03
C VAL A 136 -41.38 13.32 -10.43
N LYS A 137 -41.21 13.15 -9.11
CA LYS A 137 -39.95 13.40 -8.43
C LYS A 137 -39.23 12.07 -8.28
N VAL A 138 -38.04 11.97 -8.83
CA VAL A 138 -37.16 10.80 -8.62
C VAL A 138 -36.25 11.10 -7.43
N SER A 139 -35.99 10.09 -6.59
CA SER A 139 -35.04 10.16 -5.48
C SER A 139 -34.35 8.80 -5.28
N ASP A 140 -33.25 8.79 -4.54
CA ASP A 140 -32.59 7.56 -4.05
C ASP A 140 -32.26 6.54 -5.16
N LEU A 141 -31.26 6.87 -5.99
CA LEU A 141 -30.71 5.98 -7.01
C LEU A 141 -29.74 4.98 -6.37
N SER A 142 -29.99 3.69 -6.53
CA SER A 142 -29.09 2.62 -6.09
C SER A 142 -28.66 1.74 -7.26
N VAL A 143 -27.35 1.52 -7.40
CA VAL A 143 -26.83 0.51 -8.33
C VAL A 143 -26.95 -0.85 -7.67
N ASN A 144 -27.74 -1.73 -8.27
CA ASN A 144 -27.98 -3.06 -7.73
C ASN A 144 -27.08 -4.10 -8.39
N GLU A 145 -26.80 -3.93 -9.68
CA GLU A 145 -25.92 -4.80 -10.43
C GLU A 145 -25.04 -3.97 -11.37
N LEU A 146 -23.76 -4.29 -11.41
CA LEU A 146 -22.81 -3.80 -12.39
C LEU A 146 -21.91 -4.97 -12.75
N SER A 147 -22.00 -5.44 -13.99
CA SER A 147 -21.14 -6.48 -14.54
C SER A 147 -20.50 -5.99 -15.83
N VAL A 148 -19.29 -6.46 -16.14
CA VAL A 148 -18.58 -6.11 -17.37
C VAL A 148 -18.10 -7.40 -18.03
N GLU A 149 -18.43 -7.60 -19.31
CA GLU A 149 -18.02 -8.79 -20.05
C GLU A 149 -16.51 -8.84 -20.29
N SER A 150 -15.88 -7.72 -20.64
CA SER A 150 -14.42 -7.69 -20.83
C SER A 150 -13.78 -6.33 -20.59
N TYR A 151 -12.51 -6.39 -20.21
CA TYR A 151 -11.64 -5.26 -19.95
C TYR A 151 -10.44 -5.31 -20.88
N LYS A 152 -9.99 -4.13 -21.32
CA LYS A 152 -8.72 -4.00 -22.03
C LYS A 152 -7.97 -2.79 -21.52
N THR A 153 -6.71 -2.99 -21.15
CA THR A 153 -5.83 -1.92 -20.68
C THR A 153 -4.59 -1.90 -21.57
N PRO A 154 -4.68 -1.35 -22.80
CA PRO A 154 -3.56 -1.36 -23.72
C PRO A 154 -2.36 -0.66 -23.09
N LEU A 155 -1.26 -1.39 -22.94
CA LEU A 155 -0.02 -0.86 -22.40
C LEU A 155 0.77 -0.21 -23.54
N ILE A 156 0.92 1.10 -23.47
CA ILE A 156 1.64 1.87 -24.49
C ILE A 156 2.87 2.47 -23.82
N GLU A 157 4.03 2.13 -24.37
CA GLU A 157 5.32 2.67 -23.96
C GLU A 157 5.31 4.20 -24.07
N ASN A 158 5.68 4.89 -22.98
CA ASN A 158 5.79 6.35 -22.91
C ASN A 158 4.51 7.14 -23.27
N ALA A 159 3.32 6.57 -23.13
CA ALA A 159 2.10 7.36 -23.28
C ALA A 159 1.96 8.40 -22.14
N ASP A 160 1.27 9.51 -22.39
CA ASP A 160 0.98 10.54 -21.37
C ASP A 160 -0.30 10.24 -20.57
N SER A 161 -1.21 9.45 -21.16
CA SER A 161 -2.47 9.01 -20.57
C SER A 161 -2.58 7.48 -20.67
N ARG A 162 -3.26 6.88 -19.69
CA ARG A 162 -3.55 5.45 -19.62
C ARG A 162 -5.05 5.26 -19.76
N TYR A 163 -5.45 4.18 -20.42
CA TYR A 163 -6.84 3.89 -20.73
C TYR A 163 -7.21 2.50 -20.28
N VAL A 164 -8.40 2.38 -19.69
CA VAL A 164 -9.10 1.12 -19.51
C VAL A 164 -10.35 1.19 -20.37
N GLU A 165 -10.48 0.28 -21.33
CA GLU A 165 -11.65 0.10 -22.16
C GLU A 165 -12.55 -0.99 -21.57
N PHE A 166 -13.86 -0.77 -21.61
CA PHE A 166 -14.88 -1.73 -21.19
C PHE A 166 -15.77 -2.05 -22.37
N THR A 167 -16.11 -3.33 -22.51
CA THR A 167 -17.15 -3.73 -23.45
C THR A 167 -18.12 -4.69 -22.78
N GLY A 168 -19.38 -4.62 -23.21
CA GLY A 168 -20.44 -5.46 -22.67
C GLY A 168 -20.73 -5.22 -21.19
N ILE A 169 -20.81 -3.95 -20.79
CA ILE A 169 -21.24 -3.57 -19.44
C ILE A 169 -22.75 -3.81 -19.35
N THR A 170 -23.19 -4.53 -18.32
CA THR A 170 -24.59 -4.60 -17.89
C THR A 170 -24.74 -3.82 -16.59
N ILE A 171 -25.73 -2.94 -16.53
CA ILE A 171 -26.02 -2.10 -15.36
C ILE A 171 -27.48 -2.28 -14.98
N GLU A 172 -27.78 -2.63 -13.73
CA GLU A 172 -29.11 -2.54 -13.16
C GLU A 172 -29.14 -1.48 -12.06
N ILE A 173 -30.05 -0.52 -12.22
CA ILE A 173 -30.23 0.61 -11.32
C ILE A 173 -31.66 0.58 -10.79
N GLN A 174 -31.85 0.69 -9.48
CA GLN A 174 -33.17 0.94 -8.90
C GLN A 174 -33.34 2.41 -8.52
N LEU A 175 -34.53 2.92 -8.82
CA LEU A 175 -34.96 4.28 -8.56
C LEU A 175 -36.21 4.27 -7.68
N LYS A 176 -36.18 5.00 -6.57
CA LYS A 176 -37.41 5.33 -5.85
C LYS A 176 -38.04 6.57 -6.49
N ILE A 177 -39.32 6.50 -6.81
CA ILE A 177 -40.04 7.60 -7.43
C ILE A 177 -41.28 7.98 -6.63
N ALA A 178 -41.52 9.28 -6.51
CA ALA A 178 -42.75 9.86 -6.00
C ALA A 178 -43.50 10.51 -7.17
N VAL A 179 -44.64 9.94 -7.54
CA VAL A 179 -45.50 10.41 -8.64
C VAL A 179 -46.70 11.13 -8.08
N THR A 180 -47.00 12.32 -8.59
CA THR A 180 -48.29 12.99 -8.33
C THR A 180 -49.13 12.99 -9.60
N VAL A 181 -50.23 12.24 -9.57
CA VAL A 181 -51.25 12.23 -10.64
C VAL A 181 -52.50 12.94 -10.12
N LEU A 182 -52.92 14.05 -10.73
CA LEU A 182 -54.16 14.75 -10.36
C LEU A 182 -54.28 15.04 -8.85
N LEU A 183 -53.18 15.45 -8.21
CA LEU A 183 -53.05 15.74 -6.77
C LEU A 183 -52.98 14.52 -5.82
N VAL A 184 -52.93 13.28 -6.34
CA VAL A 184 -52.74 12.08 -5.54
C VAL A 184 -51.25 11.68 -5.55
N PRO A 185 -50.54 11.72 -4.41
CA PRO A 185 -49.17 11.23 -4.31
C PRO A 185 -49.14 9.69 -4.29
N MET A 186 -48.21 9.12 -5.04
CA MET A 186 -47.94 7.68 -5.13
C MET A 186 -46.43 7.46 -5.04
N GLU A 187 -46.00 6.38 -4.39
CA GLU A 187 -44.60 5.94 -4.40
C GLU A 187 -44.46 4.65 -5.20
N ALA A 188 -43.33 4.51 -5.89
CA ALA A 188 -42.97 3.29 -6.61
C ALA A 188 -41.46 3.11 -6.71
N VAL A 189 -41.03 1.90 -7.01
CA VAL A 189 -39.65 1.57 -7.34
C VAL A 189 -39.58 1.12 -8.80
N ILE A 190 -38.74 1.78 -9.59
CA ILE A 190 -38.46 1.41 -10.98
C ILE A 190 -37.06 0.80 -11.06
N SER A 191 -36.93 -0.37 -11.67
CA SER A 191 -35.66 -0.89 -12.16
C SER A 191 -35.40 -0.38 -13.57
N ILE A 192 -34.19 0.14 -13.77
CA ILE A 192 -33.62 0.53 -15.06
C ILE A 192 -32.51 -0.47 -15.37
N GLY A 193 -32.72 -1.26 -16.43
CA GLY A 193 -31.70 -2.13 -16.97
C GLY A 193 -31.00 -1.48 -18.16
N ILE A 194 -29.67 -1.58 -18.19
CA ILE A 194 -28.83 -1.24 -19.33
C ILE A 194 -28.16 -2.55 -19.73
N PRO A 195 -28.75 -3.30 -20.68
CA PRO A 195 -28.31 -4.66 -20.96
C PRO A 195 -26.92 -4.70 -21.59
N ARG A 196 -26.55 -3.64 -22.33
CA ARG A 196 -25.27 -3.55 -23.01
C ARG A 196 -24.81 -2.11 -23.16
N ALA A 197 -23.72 -1.77 -22.48
CA ALA A 197 -22.99 -0.51 -22.64
C ALA A 197 -21.52 -0.79 -22.95
N ASN A 198 -20.86 0.18 -23.57
CA ASN A 198 -19.42 0.17 -23.78
C ASN A 198 -18.86 1.50 -23.25
N GLY A 199 -17.59 1.51 -22.87
CA GLY A 199 -17.03 2.73 -22.32
C GLY A 199 -15.52 2.70 -22.23
N TYR A 200 -14.98 3.79 -21.72
CA TYR A 200 -13.59 3.85 -21.31
C TYR A 200 -13.44 4.76 -20.10
N ALA A 201 -12.41 4.49 -19.30
CA ALA A 201 -11.88 5.43 -18.34
C ALA A 201 -10.44 5.72 -18.73
N SER A 202 -10.06 7.00 -18.63
CA SER A 202 -8.70 7.42 -18.90
C SER A 202 -8.16 8.24 -17.74
N GLY A 203 -6.87 8.11 -17.51
CA GLY A 203 -6.23 8.77 -16.39
C GLY A 203 -4.72 8.74 -16.46
N GLN A 204 -4.11 9.17 -15.38
CA GLN A 204 -2.68 9.06 -15.13
C GLN A 204 -2.47 8.14 -13.92
N VAL A 205 -1.46 7.29 -14.03
CA VAL A 205 -0.99 6.44 -12.93
C VAL A 205 0.48 6.74 -12.77
N ASP A 206 0.85 7.31 -11.64
CA ASP A 206 2.22 7.70 -11.34
C ASP A 206 2.49 7.64 -9.82
N ILE A 207 3.68 8.00 -9.40
CA ILE A 207 3.99 8.24 -7.99
C ILE A 207 3.49 9.64 -7.60
N SER A 208 2.83 9.73 -6.45
CA SER A 208 2.25 10.98 -5.97
C SER A 208 3.33 12.05 -5.73
N ASN A 209 3.14 13.23 -6.33
CA ASN A 209 3.98 14.41 -6.09
C ASN A 209 3.74 15.06 -4.73
N THR A 210 2.59 14.80 -4.10
CA THR A 210 2.21 15.37 -2.79
C THR A 210 2.43 14.39 -1.64
N CYS A 211 2.59 13.11 -1.94
CA CYS A 211 3.04 12.09 -1.00
C CYS A 211 3.99 11.12 -1.73
N PRO A 212 5.29 11.46 -1.80
CA PRO A 212 6.28 10.63 -2.45
C PRO A 212 6.20 9.16 -2.00
N TYR A 213 6.47 8.26 -2.94
CA TYR A 213 6.46 6.79 -2.80
C TYR A 213 5.11 6.08 -2.78
N HIS A 214 4.00 6.81 -2.80
CA HIS A 214 2.68 6.23 -2.97
C HIS A 214 2.21 6.30 -4.41
N ILE A 215 1.52 5.25 -4.83
CA ILE A 215 0.83 5.20 -6.12
C ILE A 215 -0.27 6.27 -6.09
N SER A 216 -0.34 7.09 -7.13
CA SER A 216 -1.40 8.05 -7.37
C SER A 216 -2.11 7.70 -8.66
N ILE A 217 -3.44 7.64 -8.59
CA ILE A 217 -4.28 7.41 -9.75
C ILE A 217 -5.18 8.62 -9.92
N ASP A 218 -5.06 9.31 -11.05
CA ASP A 218 -5.94 10.42 -11.42
C ASP A 218 -6.79 10.01 -12.63
N ILE A 219 -8.10 9.86 -12.42
CA ILE A 219 -9.05 9.53 -13.48
C ILE A 219 -9.58 10.84 -14.06
N THR A 220 -9.14 11.17 -15.28
CA THR A 220 -9.43 12.45 -15.93
C THR A 220 -10.68 12.42 -16.79
N ASN A 221 -11.06 11.24 -17.28
CA ASN A 221 -12.25 11.08 -18.11
C ASN A 221 -12.86 9.70 -17.90
N THR A 222 -14.18 9.63 -17.82
CA THR A 222 -14.94 8.37 -17.87
C THR A 222 -16.11 8.59 -18.80
N LYS A 223 -16.27 7.68 -19.77
CA LYS A 223 -17.37 7.73 -20.72
C LYS A 223 -18.02 6.37 -20.83
N ILE A 224 -19.35 6.35 -20.75
CA ILE A 224 -20.16 5.16 -21.03
C ILE A 224 -21.19 5.52 -22.08
N ASP A 225 -21.24 4.72 -23.14
CA ASP A 225 -22.21 4.79 -24.21
C ASP A 225 -23.07 3.50 -24.19
N PHE A 226 -24.38 3.66 -24.31
CA PHE A 226 -25.34 2.56 -24.40
C PHE A 226 -26.45 2.92 -25.37
N ASP A 227 -27.02 1.91 -26.03
CA ASP A 227 -28.01 2.13 -27.06
C ASP A 227 -29.42 2.26 -26.48
N GLU A 228 -29.77 1.41 -25.51
CA GLU A 228 -31.12 1.26 -24.97
C GLU A 228 -31.13 1.09 -23.44
N ILE A 229 -32.21 1.55 -22.81
CA ILE A 229 -32.60 1.14 -21.45
C ILE A 229 -33.90 0.34 -21.43
N THR A 230 -34.02 -0.56 -20.46
CA THR A 230 -35.26 -1.24 -20.09
C THR A 230 -35.81 -0.63 -18.80
N LEU A 231 -37.13 -0.45 -18.71
CA LEU A 231 -37.80 0.08 -17.52
C LEU A 231 -38.81 -0.93 -16.99
N GLN A 232 -38.78 -1.22 -15.71
CA GLN A 232 -39.73 -2.12 -15.04
C GLN A 232 -40.15 -1.56 -13.69
N VAL A 233 -41.45 -1.56 -13.39
CA VAL A 233 -41.94 -1.30 -12.03
C VAL A 233 -41.70 -2.55 -11.18
N VAL A 234 -40.89 -2.41 -10.13
CA VAL A 234 -40.53 -3.49 -9.20
C VAL A 234 -41.41 -3.45 -7.95
N ASP A 235 -41.83 -2.24 -7.55
CA ASP A 235 -42.74 -2.01 -6.42
C ASP A 235 -43.69 -0.83 -6.74
N GLY A 236 -44.96 -0.94 -6.34
CA GLY A 236 -46.03 0.02 -6.64
C GLY A 236 -47.09 -0.46 -7.65
N ASP A 237 -48.01 0.45 -8.05
CA ASP A 237 -49.10 0.15 -8.99
C ASP A 237 -48.58 0.06 -10.44
N SER A 238 -48.18 -1.16 -10.82
CA SER A 238 -47.66 -1.47 -12.16
C SER A 238 -48.62 -1.17 -13.31
N GLY A 239 -49.94 -1.18 -13.08
CA GLY A 239 -50.94 -0.92 -14.12
C GLY A 239 -50.96 0.55 -14.51
N LEU A 240 -51.12 1.43 -13.53
CA LEU A 240 -51.16 2.87 -13.76
C LEU A 240 -49.78 3.41 -14.18
N LEU A 241 -48.72 3.07 -13.42
CA LEU A 241 -47.37 3.57 -13.67
C LEU A 241 -46.75 2.99 -14.94
N GLY A 242 -47.00 1.71 -15.22
CA GLY A 242 -46.52 1.05 -16.44
C GLY A 242 -47.04 1.72 -17.71
N SER A 243 -48.24 2.31 -17.68
CA SER A 243 -48.78 3.06 -18.82
C SER A 243 -48.07 4.39 -19.10
N PHE A 244 -47.39 4.96 -18.10
CA PHE A 244 -46.65 6.22 -18.23
C PHE A 244 -45.14 6.03 -18.44
N LEU A 245 -44.58 4.87 -18.09
CA LEU A 245 -43.15 4.54 -18.27
C LEU A 245 -42.62 4.85 -19.69
N PRO A 246 -43.32 4.50 -20.79
CA PRO A 246 -42.83 4.81 -22.14
C PRO A 246 -42.65 6.31 -22.39
N GLY A 247 -43.50 7.15 -21.76
CA GLY A 247 -43.40 8.61 -21.88
C GLY A 247 -42.19 9.18 -21.15
N PHE A 248 -41.76 8.55 -20.05
CA PHE A 248 -40.58 8.96 -19.30
C PHE A 248 -39.28 8.39 -19.88
N LYS A 249 -39.34 7.30 -20.66
CA LYS A 249 -38.16 6.59 -21.20
C LYS A 249 -37.16 7.54 -21.85
N SER A 250 -37.57 8.39 -22.79
CA SER A 250 -36.62 9.28 -23.49
C SER A 250 -35.97 10.32 -22.58
N GLN A 251 -36.68 10.80 -21.54
CA GLN A 251 -36.13 11.76 -20.58
C GLN A 251 -35.13 11.08 -19.64
N ILE A 252 -35.47 9.87 -19.15
CA ILE A 252 -34.57 9.03 -18.35
C ILE A 252 -33.32 8.68 -19.16
N GLU A 253 -33.47 8.25 -20.41
CA GLU A 253 -32.34 7.98 -21.32
C GLU A 253 -31.46 9.20 -21.51
N SER A 254 -32.03 10.40 -21.69
CA SER A 254 -31.24 11.63 -21.85
C SER A 254 -30.46 12.00 -20.59
N VAL A 255 -31.01 11.78 -19.40
CA VAL A 255 -30.32 12.03 -18.12
C VAL A 255 -29.20 11.00 -17.92
N LEU A 256 -29.47 9.73 -18.21
CA LEU A 256 -28.51 8.64 -18.08
C LEU A 256 -27.36 8.73 -19.09
N LYS A 257 -27.64 9.08 -20.36
CA LYS A 257 -26.64 9.34 -21.41
C LYS A 257 -25.84 10.63 -21.20
N GLY A 258 -26.27 11.47 -20.26
CA GLY A 258 -25.48 12.61 -19.79
C GLY A 258 -24.34 12.17 -18.88
N ASP A 259 -23.96 13.02 -17.94
CA ASP A 259 -22.79 12.78 -17.07
C ASP A 259 -23.05 11.73 -15.97
N GLN A 260 -24.28 11.23 -15.81
CA GLN A 260 -24.68 10.47 -14.62
C GLN A 260 -24.08 9.05 -14.56
N ILE A 261 -24.21 8.25 -15.64
CA ILE A 261 -23.63 6.90 -15.66
C ILE A 261 -22.10 6.97 -15.66
N SER A 262 -21.54 7.96 -16.38
CA SER A 262 -20.12 8.27 -16.34
C SER A 262 -19.65 8.62 -14.93
N SER A 263 -20.44 9.38 -14.15
CA SER A 263 -20.15 9.70 -12.74
C SER A 263 -20.23 8.47 -11.84
N THR A 264 -21.22 7.59 -12.02
CA THR A 264 -21.32 6.33 -11.28
C THR A 264 -20.11 5.44 -11.53
N MET A 265 -19.69 5.31 -12.78
CA MET A 265 -18.50 4.53 -13.13
C MET A 265 -17.21 5.20 -12.65
N ALA A 266 -17.12 6.54 -12.67
CA ALA A 266 -15.99 7.25 -12.09
C ALA A 266 -15.86 7.00 -10.58
N GLN A 267 -16.98 6.86 -9.85
CA GLN A 267 -16.97 6.50 -8.43
C GLN A 267 -16.54 5.04 -8.20
N ALA A 268 -17.01 4.11 -9.04
CA ALA A 268 -16.49 2.73 -9.03
C ALA A 268 -14.97 2.69 -9.23
N PHE A 269 -14.47 3.50 -10.16
CA PHE A 269 -13.04 3.69 -10.37
C PHE A 269 -12.32 4.31 -9.17
N ASN A 270 -12.94 5.29 -8.50
CA ASN A 270 -12.38 5.86 -7.28
C ASN A 270 -12.26 4.81 -6.17
N ALA A 271 -13.20 3.87 -6.05
CA ALA A 271 -13.08 2.78 -5.08
C ALA A 271 -11.94 1.80 -5.40
N ILE A 272 -11.73 1.49 -6.70
CA ILE A 272 -10.59 0.69 -7.15
C ILE A 272 -9.28 1.45 -6.89
N LYS A 273 -9.26 2.74 -7.19
CA LYS A 273 -8.16 3.65 -6.88
C LYS A 273 -7.85 3.60 -5.39
N ASP A 274 -8.81 3.79 -4.50
CA ASP A 274 -8.60 3.78 -3.05
C ASP A 274 -8.02 2.45 -2.57
N GLY A 275 -8.34 1.34 -3.25
CA GLY A 275 -7.72 0.04 -2.98
C GLY A 275 -6.31 -0.13 -3.55
N MET A 276 -5.99 0.51 -4.69
CA MET A 276 -4.67 0.52 -5.33
C MET A 276 -3.67 1.48 -4.67
N GLU A 277 -4.16 2.61 -4.16
CA GLU A 277 -3.35 3.57 -3.42
C GLU A 277 -2.95 2.94 -2.08
N SER A 278 -1.86 2.16 -2.11
CA SER A 278 -1.21 1.68 -0.90
C SER A 278 -0.72 2.89 -0.12
N SER A 279 -1.30 3.10 1.06
CA SER A 279 -0.80 4.07 2.05
C SER A 279 0.33 3.50 2.91
N ALA A 280 0.70 2.24 2.69
CA ALA A 280 1.77 1.58 3.43
C ALA A 280 3.11 1.84 2.75
N ASP A 281 3.95 2.64 3.40
CA ASP A 281 5.39 2.78 3.07
C ASP A 281 6.19 1.56 3.54
N TYR A 282 5.68 0.82 4.52
CA TYR A 282 6.34 -0.33 5.11
C TYR A 282 5.35 -1.37 5.64
N ILE A 283 5.85 -2.60 5.81
CA ILE A 283 5.15 -3.67 6.50
C ILE A 283 5.97 -4.10 7.70
N ILE A 284 5.37 -4.14 8.89
CA ILE A 284 6.04 -4.58 10.11
C ILE A 284 6.11 -6.11 10.11
N ASN A 285 7.27 -6.70 10.40
CA ASN A 285 7.36 -8.14 10.61
C ASN A 285 6.68 -8.51 11.93
N PHE A 286 5.78 -9.50 11.88
CA PHE A 286 5.06 -9.98 13.06
C PHE A 286 5.65 -11.29 13.57
N TYR A 287 5.86 -11.35 14.88
CA TYR A 287 6.21 -12.58 15.60
C TYR A 287 5.63 -12.50 17.02
N GLU A 288 5.37 -13.66 17.62
CA GLU A 288 4.59 -13.79 18.87
C GLU A 288 5.31 -13.23 20.11
N ASP A 289 6.64 -13.25 20.10
CA ASP A 289 7.45 -12.79 21.22
C ASP A 289 7.55 -11.26 21.25
N SER A 290 6.72 -10.64 22.10
CA SER A 290 6.68 -9.19 22.28
C SER A 290 7.93 -8.59 22.93
N ALA A 291 8.85 -9.40 23.44
CA ALA A 291 10.12 -8.92 23.98
C ALA A 291 11.16 -8.62 22.88
N LYS A 292 10.98 -9.16 21.66
CA LYS A 292 11.91 -8.94 20.54
C LYS A 292 11.62 -7.61 19.83
N LYS A 293 12.68 -6.88 19.47
CA LYS A 293 12.58 -5.58 18.77
C LYS A 293 12.00 -5.73 17.36
N LYS A 294 10.96 -4.96 17.05
CA LYS A 294 10.30 -5.02 15.73
C LYS A 294 11.23 -4.66 14.59
N THR A 295 10.97 -5.25 13.44
CA THR A 295 11.61 -4.91 12.15
C THR A 295 10.52 -4.62 11.13
N LEU A 296 10.87 -3.96 10.04
CA LEU A 296 9.96 -3.60 8.96
C LEU A 296 10.59 -3.85 7.60
N VAL A 297 9.76 -4.12 6.59
CA VAL A 297 10.15 -4.24 5.17
C VAL A 297 9.73 -2.96 4.45
N ASP A 298 10.65 -2.37 3.70
CA ASP A 298 10.42 -1.20 2.85
C ASP A 298 9.64 -1.60 1.60
N VAL A 299 8.43 -1.08 1.44
CA VAL A 299 7.57 -1.34 0.27
C VAL A 299 7.27 -0.06 -0.53
N ARG A 300 8.04 1.01 -0.29
CA ARG A 300 7.95 2.27 -1.02
C ARG A 300 8.21 2.06 -2.51
N TYR A 301 7.34 2.65 -3.34
CA TYR A 301 7.46 2.61 -4.81
C TYR A 301 8.18 3.84 -5.33
N THR A 302 9.25 3.70 -6.09
CA THR A 302 10.03 4.84 -6.60
C THR A 302 9.64 5.26 -8.02
N GLY A 303 8.88 4.43 -8.73
CA GLY A 303 8.42 4.76 -10.08
C GLY A 303 7.84 3.59 -10.85
N PHE A 304 7.33 3.91 -12.04
CA PHE A 304 6.80 2.97 -13.01
C PHE A 304 7.71 2.89 -14.24
N LEU A 305 7.90 1.67 -14.78
CA LEU A 305 8.46 1.43 -16.09
C LEU A 305 7.34 0.86 -16.97
N TRP A 306 6.91 1.65 -17.96
CA TRP A 306 5.83 1.29 -18.87
C TRP A 306 6.40 0.68 -20.15
N GLY A 307 6.24 -0.63 -20.31
CA GLY A 307 6.56 -1.34 -21.55
C GLY A 307 5.34 -1.50 -22.46
N ARG A 308 5.55 -2.13 -23.62
CA ARG A 308 4.48 -2.38 -24.61
C ARG A 308 3.44 -3.41 -24.17
N ASN A 309 3.82 -4.34 -23.30
CA ASN A 309 2.93 -5.43 -22.86
C ASN A 309 3.00 -5.66 -21.34
N LEU A 310 3.68 -4.78 -20.60
CA LEU A 310 3.87 -4.91 -19.16
C LEU A 310 4.09 -3.56 -18.50
N VAL A 311 3.76 -3.50 -17.22
CA VAL A 311 4.09 -2.40 -16.33
C VAL A 311 4.93 -2.94 -15.18
N THR A 312 6.03 -2.29 -14.85
CA THR A 312 6.88 -2.63 -13.71
C THR A 312 6.88 -1.50 -12.70
N LEU A 313 6.56 -1.83 -11.46
CA LEU A 313 6.71 -0.96 -10.30
C LEU A 313 8.08 -1.24 -9.67
N LYS A 314 8.87 -0.17 -9.54
CA LYS A 314 10.17 -0.21 -8.86
C LYS A 314 9.95 0.05 -7.39
N ALA A 315 10.50 -0.81 -6.55
CA ALA A 315 10.24 -0.71 -5.13
C ALA A 315 11.48 -1.07 -4.31
N GLY A 316 11.47 -0.66 -3.04
CA GLY A 316 12.55 -0.91 -2.09
C GLY A 316 12.83 -2.40 -1.90
N GLY A 317 12.31 -3.02 -0.84
CA GLY A 317 12.48 -4.44 -0.53
C GLY A 317 13.51 -4.75 0.56
N TYR A 318 14.16 -3.74 1.13
CA TYR A 318 15.08 -3.91 2.26
C TYR A 318 14.36 -3.98 3.59
N THR A 319 14.95 -4.70 4.55
CA THR A 319 14.45 -4.76 5.93
C THR A 319 15.22 -3.77 6.80
N TYR A 320 14.50 -3.05 7.67
CA TYR A 320 15.05 -2.06 8.59
C TYR A 320 14.59 -2.34 10.04
N PRO A 321 15.35 -1.89 11.05
CA PRO A 321 14.83 -1.86 12.41
C PRO A 321 13.61 -0.95 12.51
N PHE A 322 12.61 -1.37 13.26
CA PHE A 322 11.48 -0.51 13.58
C PHE A 322 11.90 0.51 14.65
N LEU A 323 11.61 1.79 14.38
CA LEU A 323 11.91 2.88 15.29
C LEU A 323 10.62 3.31 15.99
N ASP A 324 10.55 3.13 17.31
CA ASP A 324 9.40 3.58 18.09
C ASP A 324 9.26 5.10 18.02
N ALA A 325 8.02 5.59 18.03
CA ALA A 325 7.72 7.02 18.03
C ALA A 325 8.36 7.70 19.25
N GLY A 326 9.45 8.45 19.03
CA GLY A 326 10.24 9.10 20.08
C GLY A 326 11.71 8.67 20.15
N ALA A 327 12.13 7.69 19.35
CA ALA A 327 13.54 7.40 19.14
C ALA A 327 14.23 8.61 18.49
N ASP A 328 15.36 9.05 19.04
CA ASP A 328 16.16 10.14 18.49
C ASP A 328 16.59 9.77 17.06
N GLY A 329 16.44 10.68 16.09
CA GLY A 329 16.78 10.43 14.69
C GLY A 329 18.25 10.03 14.48
N SER A 330 19.10 10.34 15.46
CA SER A 330 20.49 9.89 15.57
C SER A 330 20.68 8.38 15.77
N THR A 331 19.61 7.66 16.16
CA THR A 331 19.59 6.20 16.36
C THR A 331 19.03 5.43 15.16
N GLN A 332 18.70 6.13 14.06
CA GLN A 332 18.37 5.48 12.80
C GLN A 332 19.55 4.62 12.35
N ILE A 333 19.43 3.30 12.46
CA ILE A 333 20.42 2.39 11.90
C ILE A 333 20.20 2.41 10.39
N HIS A 334 21.06 3.16 9.71
CA HIS A 334 21.09 3.22 8.26
C HIS A 334 21.56 1.87 7.72
N TYR A 335 20.67 1.14 7.04
CA TYR A 335 21.07 0.06 6.15
C TYR A 335 21.41 0.69 4.80
N GLU A 336 22.70 0.77 4.45
CA GLU A 336 23.22 1.22 3.15
C GLU A 336 22.94 0.17 2.05
N GLY A 337 21.72 -0.34 1.99
CA GLY A 337 21.35 -1.43 1.09
C GLY A 337 21.49 -1.02 -0.37
N GLN A 338 22.51 -1.50 -1.05
CA GLN A 338 22.64 -1.42 -2.50
C GLN A 338 22.36 -2.77 -3.13
N ARG A 339 21.65 -2.76 -4.26
CA ARG A 339 21.40 -3.97 -5.03
C ARG A 339 22.71 -4.52 -5.59
N GLU A 340 22.88 -5.83 -5.58
CA GLU A 340 24.06 -6.46 -6.19
C GLU A 340 23.92 -6.54 -7.72
N THR A 341 22.69 -6.56 -8.22
CA THR A 341 22.38 -6.53 -9.65
C THR A 341 22.54 -5.13 -10.22
N ALA A 342 23.45 -4.97 -11.19
CA ALA A 342 23.68 -3.68 -11.85
C ALA A 342 22.43 -3.11 -12.55
N THR A 343 21.63 -3.97 -13.19
CA THR A 343 20.40 -3.57 -13.89
C THR A 343 19.29 -4.58 -13.65
N MET A 344 18.23 -4.14 -13.01
CA MET A 344 17.05 -4.96 -12.73
C MET A 344 16.24 -5.19 -14.00
N PRO A 345 15.94 -6.43 -14.39
CA PRO A 345 15.07 -6.71 -15.53
C PRO A 345 13.62 -6.32 -15.21
N THR A 346 12.81 -6.14 -16.26
CA THR A 346 11.37 -5.81 -16.15
C THR A 346 10.46 -6.99 -16.49
N GLN A 347 10.97 -8.00 -17.19
CA GLN A 347 10.22 -9.20 -17.52
C GLN A 347 11.16 -10.39 -17.67
N LEU A 348 10.75 -11.53 -17.11
CA LEU A 348 11.51 -12.78 -17.19
C LEU A 348 10.63 -13.96 -17.64
N ASN A 349 9.30 -13.85 -17.57
CA ASN A 349 8.37 -14.82 -18.16
C ASN A 349 7.05 -14.17 -18.62
N ASP A 350 6.08 -15.00 -19.01
CA ASP A 350 4.76 -14.64 -19.56
C ASP A 350 3.63 -14.72 -18.52
N LYS A 351 3.98 -14.91 -17.24
CA LYS A 351 3.02 -14.96 -16.13
C LYS A 351 2.37 -13.61 -15.88
N ASP A 352 1.13 -13.62 -15.40
CA ASP A 352 0.32 -12.41 -15.16
C ASP A 352 1.06 -11.40 -14.27
N TRP A 353 1.79 -11.89 -13.26
CA TRP A 353 2.58 -11.08 -12.33
C TRP A 353 3.94 -11.71 -12.01
N GLN A 354 4.91 -10.85 -11.66
CA GLN A 354 6.31 -11.21 -11.41
C GLN A 354 6.93 -10.31 -10.34
N PHE A 355 7.41 -10.87 -9.23
CA PHE A 355 8.41 -10.26 -8.37
C PHE A 355 9.80 -10.68 -8.81
N ILE A 356 10.61 -9.70 -9.18
CA ILE A 356 12.02 -9.86 -9.51
C ILE A 356 12.81 -9.25 -8.37
N ILE A 357 13.53 -10.09 -7.64
CA ILE A 357 14.08 -9.75 -6.31
C ILE A 357 15.60 -9.91 -6.34
N ASP A 358 16.30 -8.85 -5.98
CA ASP A 358 17.74 -8.90 -5.77
C ASP A 358 18.09 -9.67 -4.50
N VAL A 359 19.19 -10.42 -4.56
CA VAL A 359 19.72 -11.19 -3.42
C VAL A 359 20.00 -10.29 -2.22
N SER A 360 20.30 -9.01 -2.42
CA SER A 360 20.51 -8.03 -1.36
C SER A 360 19.29 -7.85 -0.44
N ALA A 361 18.07 -8.02 -0.97
CA ALA A 361 16.83 -7.97 -0.19
C ALA A 361 16.78 -9.12 0.83
N PHE A 362 17.10 -10.34 0.39
CA PHE A 362 17.18 -11.50 1.27
C PHE A 362 18.32 -11.38 2.29
N LYS A 363 19.48 -10.85 1.89
CA LYS A 363 20.60 -10.56 2.81
C LYS A 363 20.19 -9.59 3.91
N SER A 364 19.55 -8.49 3.53
CA SER A 364 19.02 -7.48 4.45
C SER A 364 18.00 -8.07 5.42
N ASN A 365 17.06 -8.87 4.92
CA ASN A 365 16.04 -9.50 5.74
C ASN A 365 16.62 -10.43 6.80
N LEU A 366 17.53 -11.34 6.42
CA LEU A 366 18.16 -12.25 7.38
C LEU A 366 19.07 -11.49 8.36
N ASP A 367 19.85 -10.51 7.89
CA ASP A 367 20.75 -9.74 8.75
C ASP A 367 19.98 -8.95 9.81
N VAL A 368 19.02 -8.11 9.40
CA VAL A 368 18.34 -7.20 10.32
C VAL A 368 17.46 -7.96 11.30
N ASN A 369 16.74 -8.99 10.85
CA ASN A 369 15.95 -9.85 11.73
C ASN A 369 16.81 -10.58 12.77
N ASN A 370 18.03 -10.98 12.42
CA ASN A 370 18.94 -11.59 13.38
C ASN A 370 19.59 -10.57 14.32
N ARG A 371 20.15 -9.49 13.76
CA ARG A 371 20.94 -8.50 14.50
C ARG A 371 20.08 -7.72 15.49
N GLU A 372 18.90 -7.27 15.07
CA GLU A 372 18.03 -6.38 15.86
C GLU A 372 17.09 -7.17 16.77
N ALA A 373 16.47 -8.21 16.23
CA ALA A 373 15.39 -8.93 16.89
C ALA A 373 15.83 -10.29 17.46
N LYS A 374 17.04 -10.78 17.13
CA LYS A 374 17.55 -12.11 17.53
C LYS A 374 16.54 -13.20 17.20
N LEU A 375 15.91 -13.10 16.02
CA LEU A 375 14.81 -13.99 15.63
C LEU A 375 15.26 -15.43 15.44
N TYR A 376 16.52 -15.66 15.08
CA TYR A 376 17.05 -16.99 14.79
C TYR A 376 17.77 -17.63 15.97
N ASP A 377 17.82 -16.94 17.12
CA ASP A 377 18.18 -17.53 18.39
C ASP A 377 16.95 -18.26 18.93
N VAL A 378 17.05 -19.58 18.98
CA VAL A 378 15.93 -20.47 19.29
C VAL A 378 16.32 -21.47 20.36
N GLN A 379 15.33 -21.87 21.14
CA GLN A 379 15.46 -22.90 22.13
C GLN A 379 14.41 -23.98 21.86
N PHE A 380 14.84 -25.23 21.83
CA PHE A 380 13.95 -26.36 21.56
C PHE A 380 14.40 -27.60 22.33
N ARG A 381 13.49 -28.57 22.42
CA ARG A 381 13.79 -29.91 22.91
C ARG A 381 14.28 -30.75 21.73
N SER A 382 15.33 -31.54 21.93
CA SER A 382 15.85 -32.46 20.92
C SER A 382 15.88 -33.89 21.45
N ASP A 383 14.98 -34.74 20.96
CA ASP A 383 14.99 -36.16 21.28
C ASP A 383 16.08 -36.91 20.47
N ASP A 384 16.42 -36.42 19.27
CA ASP A 384 17.45 -36.98 18.41
C ASP A 384 18.84 -36.83 19.02
N LEU A 385 19.21 -35.62 19.47
CA LEU A 385 20.48 -35.41 20.18
C LEU A 385 20.55 -36.17 21.50
N LYS A 386 19.41 -36.40 22.17
CA LYS A 386 19.39 -37.19 23.41
C LYS A 386 19.86 -38.63 23.15
N SER A 387 19.58 -39.16 21.97
CA SER A 387 20.05 -40.49 21.56
C SER A 387 21.56 -40.52 21.29
N VAL A 388 22.11 -39.45 20.70
CA VAL A 388 23.55 -39.29 20.40
C VAL A 388 24.39 -39.31 21.67
N PHE A 389 23.90 -38.70 22.75
CA PHE A 389 24.64 -38.62 24.02
C PHE A 389 24.67 -39.90 24.86
N GLY A 390 24.13 -41.03 24.36
CA GLY A 390 24.24 -42.35 25.00
C GLY A 390 23.54 -42.50 26.36
N LYS A 391 23.09 -41.40 26.97
CA LYS A 391 22.25 -41.32 28.17
C LYS A 391 20.76 -41.36 27.81
N ALA A 392 20.35 -42.22 26.87
CA ALA A 392 18.93 -42.48 26.62
C ALA A 392 18.17 -42.87 27.92
N SER A 393 18.90 -43.31 28.96
CA SER A 393 18.41 -43.65 30.30
C SER A 393 18.47 -42.55 31.37
N ALA A 394 18.99 -41.34 31.08
CA ALA A 394 18.95 -40.24 32.06
C ALA A 394 17.53 -39.64 32.12
N PRO A 395 16.91 -39.56 33.31
CA PRO A 395 15.58 -38.98 33.45
C PRO A 395 15.63 -37.47 33.15
N GLY A 396 14.85 -37.03 32.16
CA GLY A 396 14.76 -35.62 31.77
C GLY A 396 14.59 -35.38 30.26
N HIS A 397 14.46 -34.12 29.89
CA HIS A 397 14.40 -33.62 28.52
C HIS A 397 15.72 -32.96 28.15
N LEU A 398 16.25 -33.29 26.97
CA LEU A 398 17.41 -32.60 26.42
C LEU A 398 16.94 -31.30 25.78
N MET A 399 17.44 -30.19 26.30
CA MET A 399 17.19 -28.86 25.76
C MET A 399 18.43 -28.37 25.01
N VAL A 400 18.17 -27.65 23.94
CA VAL A 400 19.19 -27.00 23.13
C VAL A 400 18.82 -25.53 23.00
N ALA A 401 19.76 -24.64 23.33
CA ALA A 401 19.70 -23.24 22.92
C ALA A 401 20.72 -23.02 21.82
N VAL A 402 20.23 -22.53 20.69
CA VAL A 402 21.06 -22.14 19.55
C VAL A 402 21.12 -20.62 19.51
N THR A 403 22.34 -20.08 19.44
CA THR A 403 22.61 -18.66 19.24
C THR A 403 23.41 -18.45 17.96
N ASN A 404 23.04 -17.47 17.15
CA ASN A 404 23.80 -17.09 15.95
C ASN A 404 24.98 -16.20 16.34
N ASN A 405 26.19 -16.65 16.05
CA ASN A 405 27.41 -15.90 16.32
C ASN A 405 27.58 -14.74 15.33
N ALA A 406 27.04 -14.91 14.12
CA ALA A 406 26.94 -13.89 13.09
C ALA A 406 25.58 -13.97 12.39
N SER A 407 25.17 -12.89 11.72
CA SER A 407 23.97 -12.91 10.90
C SER A 407 24.04 -13.98 9.81
N PRO A 408 22.96 -14.74 9.58
CA PRO A 408 22.92 -15.69 8.48
C PRO A 408 23.23 -14.98 7.16
N THR A 409 24.16 -15.54 6.39
CA THR A 409 24.67 -14.88 5.20
C THR A 409 24.10 -15.57 3.97
N VAL A 410 23.37 -14.83 3.13
CA VAL A 410 23.13 -15.27 1.75
C VAL A 410 24.36 -14.93 0.92
N LEU A 411 25.02 -15.94 0.37
CA LEU A 411 26.23 -15.76 -0.42
C LEU A 411 25.90 -15.33 -1.84
N LYS A 412 24.99 -16.06 -2.49
CA LYS A 412 24.52 -15.81 -3.86
C LYS A 412 23.30 -16.65 -4.19
N VAL A 413 22.67 -16.35 -5.32
CA VAL A 413 21.72 -17.25 -5.95
C VAL A 413 22.46 -18.42 -6.61
N GLY A 414 22.14 -19.64 -6.18
CA GLY A 414 22.57 -20.90 -6.81
C GLY A 414 21.51 -21.43 -7.78
N GLY A 415 21.87 -22.41 -8.61
CA GLY A 415 20.97 -22.95 -9.65
C GLY A 415 19.69 -23.64 -9.13
N ALA A 416 19.59 -23.91 -7.82
CA ALA A 416 18.45 -24.59 -7.21
C ALA A 416 17.94 -23.88 -5.92
N GLY A 417 18.48 -22.71 -5.57
CA GLY A 417 18.17 -22.05 -4.30
C GLY A 417 19.17 -20.97 -3.93
N LEU A 418 18.89 -20.24 -2.85
CA LEU A 418 19.83 -19.33 -2.24
C LEU A 418 20.92 -20.12 -1.51
N LYS A 419 22.20 -19.84 -1.80
CA LYS A 419 23.32 -20.41 -1.06
C LYS A 419 23.50 -19.61 0.22
N CYS A 420 23.31 -20.26 1.36
CA CYS A 420 23.33 -19.60 2.66
C CYS A 420 24.32 -20.26 3.62
N SER A 421 24.80 -19.47 4.59
CA SER A 421 25.67 -19.93 5.67
C SER A 421 25.14 -19.45 7.03
N PHE A 422 25.13 -20.35 8.01
CA PHE A 422 24.76 -20.07 9.40
C PHE A 422 25.95 -20.38 10.29
N ASP A 423 26.36 -19.41 11.09
CA ASP A 423 27.40 -19.57 12.11
C ASP A 423 26.71 -19.54 13.48
N ILE A 424 26.65 -20.72 14.12
CA ILE A 424 25.89 -20.91 15.36
C ILE A 424 26.74 -21.50 16.47
N THR A 425 26.31 -21.23 17.70
CA THR A 425 26.73 -21.96 18.89
C THR A 425 25.50 -22.65 19.48
N ALA A 426 25.58 -23.96 19.68
CA ALA A 426 24.53 -24.73 20.33
C ALA A 426 24.99 -25.14 21.73
N LYS A 427 24.21 -24.73 22.75
CA LYS A 427 24.41 -25.12 24.16
C LYS A 427 23.35 -26.16 24.54
N MET A 428 23.78 -27.21 25.21
CA MET A 428 22.96 -28.39 25.47
C MET A 428 22.95 -28.74 26.95
N TRP A 429 21.78 -29.00 27.51
CA TRP A 429 21.61 -29.39 28.91
C TRP A 429 20.40 -30.31 29.11
N ILE A 430 20.42 -31.10 30.17
CA ILE A 430 19.27 -31.93 30.59
C ILE A 430 18.51 -31.21 31.69
N THR A 431 17.18 -31.17 31.57
CA THR A 431 16.28 -30.71 32.65
C THR A 431 15.20 -31.74 32.96
N LYS A 432 14.63 -31.69 34.17
CA LYS A 432 13.53 -32.57 34.59
C LYS A 432 12.16 -32.16 34.02
N SER A 433 11.99 -30.90 33.63
CA SER A 433 10.80 -30.42 32.94
C SER A 433 11.14 -29.27 32.00
N ASP A 434 10.32 -29.05 30.98
CA ASP A 434 10.53 -28.00 29.96
C ASP A 434 10.53 -26.58 30.55
N THR A 435 10.06 -26.40 31.79
CA THR A 435 9.92 -25.08 32.46
C THR A 435 10.81 -24.92 33.70
N ASP A 436 11.48 -25.97 34.16
CA ASP A 436 12.29 -25.93 35.38
C ASP A 436 13.76 -25.61 35.04
N MET A 437 14.13 -24.35 35.27
CA MET A 437 15.48 -23.82 35.10
C MET A 437 16.40 -24.11 36.30
N GLU A 438 15.87 -24.54 37.45
CA GLU A 438 16.63 -24.63 38.70
C GLU A 438 17.51 -25.89 38.80
N LYS A 439 17.31 -26.88 37.92
CA LYS A 439 18.06 -28.15 37.90
C LYS A 439 18.48 -28.53 36.48
N GLN A 440 19.43 -27.78 35.95
CA GLN A 440 20.07 -28.04 34.66
C GLN A 440 21.36 -28.85 34.88
N GLU A 441 21.52 -29.96 34.18
CA GLU A 441 22.81 -30.66 34.04
C GLU A 441 23.38 -30.30 32.67
N ASP A 442 24.44 -29.48 32.67
CA ASP A 442 25.13 -29.07 31.45
C ASP A 442 25.80 -30.29 30.79
N ILE A 443 25.57 -30.44 29.48
CA ILE A 443 26.14 -31.53 28.68
C ILE A 443 27.37 -31.05 27.93
N GLY A 444 27.26 -29.86 27.33
CA GLY A 444 28.33 -29.28 26.53
C GLY A 444 27.83 -28.25 25.55
N SER A 445 28.75 -27.75 24.73
CA SER A 445 28.45 -26.81 23.66
C SER A 445 29.31 -27.07 22.43
N VAL A 446 28.76 -26.74 21.26
CA VAL A 446 29.41 -26.92 19.97
C VAL A 446 29.27 -25.63 19.15
N HIS A 447 30.33 -25.29 18.44
CA HIS A 447 30.33 -24.29 17.37
C HIS A 447 30.10 -24.99 16.04
N LEU A 448 29.14 -24.53 15.24
CA LEU A 448 28.81 -25.11 13.94
C LEU A 448 28.63 -24.03 12.89
N VAL A 449 29.16 -24.30 11.70
CA VAL A 449 28.92 -23.56 10.48
C VAL A 449 28.17 -24.46 9.50
N PHE A 450 26.90 -24.17 9.29
CA PHE A 450 26.07 -24.84 8.27
C PHE A 450 26.16 -24.08 6.96
N SER A 451 26.44 -24.78 5.87
CA SER A 451 26.32 -24.25 4.51
C SER A 451 25.26 -25.04 3.75
N GLY A 452 24.27 -24.36 3.18
CA GLY A 452 23.12 -25.02 2.58
C GLY A 452 22.50 -24.27 1.40
N LEU A 453 21.50 -24.90 0.80
CA LEU A 453 20.59 -24.32 -0.18
C LEU A 453 19.23 -24.10 0.48
N ALA A 454 18.74 -22.86 0.38
CA ALA A 454 17.38 -22.52 0.72
C ALA A 454 16.55 -22.41 -0.57
N ALA A 455 15.55 -23.27 -0.73
CA ALA A 455 14.58 -23.12 -1.79
C ALA A 455 13.62 -22.01 -1.37
N VAL A 456 13.58 -20.87 -2.05
CA VAL A 456 12.63 -19.80 -1.72
C VAL A 456 11.20 -20.34 -1.82
N GLY A 457 10.39 -20.03 -0.81
CA GLY A 457 8.95 -20.25 -0.77
C GLY A 457 8.20 -18.91 -0.83
N ALA A 458 6.94 -18.96 -1.25
CA ALA A 458 6.06 -17.79 -1.27
C ALA A 458 4.66 -18.21 -0.81
N ASP A 459 4.20 -17.62 0.29
CA ASP A 459 2.90 -17.88 0.88
C ASP A 459 2.03 -16.63 0.86
N GLN A 460 0.75 -16.80 0.53
CA GLN A 460 -0.24 -15.77 0.81
C GLN A 460 -0.53 -15.73 2.31
N TYR A 461 -0.55 -14.53 2.85
CA TYR A 461 -0.81 -14.28 4.25
C TYR A 461 -1.83 -13.16 4.38
N LEU A 462 -2.87 -13.38 5.19
CA LEU A 462 -3.78 -12.31 5.60
C LEU A 462 -3.20 -11.68 6.85
N TRP A 463 -2.54 -10.53 6.69
CA TRP A 463 -1.77 -9.88 7.75
C TRP A 463 -2.66 -9.22 8.82
N THR A 464 -3.95 -9.09 8.55
CA THR A 464 -5.08 -8.74 9.43
C THR A 464 -6.37 -9.06 8.64
N GLU A 465 -7.57 -8.82 9.19
CA GLU A 465 -8.83 -8.84 8.40
C GLU A 465 -8.85 -7.83 7.23
N THR A 466 -7.78 -7.03 7.04
CA THR A 466 -7.75 -5.88 6.14
C THR A 466 -6.59 -5.84 5.14
N LEU A 467 -5.51 -6.61 5.33
CA LEU A 467 -4.31 -6.55 4.45
C LEU A 467 -3.99 -7.92 3.86
N ASN A 468 -4.17 -8.05 2.55
CA ASN A 468 -3.74 -9.21 1.77
C ASN A 468 -2.25 -9.05 1.41
N THR A 469 -1.39 -9.91 1.93
CA THR A 469 0.06 -9.86 1.70
C THR A 469 0.60 -11.18 1.15
N THR A 470 1.78 -11.11 0.55
CA THR A 470 2.56 -12.28 0.19
C THR A 470 3.89 -12.22 0.90
N ILE A 471 4.26 -13.32 1.56
CA ILE A 471 5.54 -13.47 2.25
C ILE A 471 6.41 -14.38 1.41
N ILE A 472 7.55 -13.85 0.97
CA ILE A 472 8.58 -14.58 0.23
C ILE A 472 9.74 -14.81 1.18
N TYR A 473 10.06 -16.08 1.43
CA TYR A 473 11.03 -16.45 2.45
C TYR A 473 11.91 -17.60 1.97
N PRO A 474 13.15 -17.73 2.49
CA PRO A 474 14.03 -18.84 2.14
C PRO A 474 13.94 -19.98 3.18
N PRO A 475 13.04 -20.98 3.04
CA PRO A 475 13.11 -22.18 3.86
C PRO A 475 14.38 -22.97 3.50
N PHE A 476 15.12 -23.35 4.54
CA PHE A 476 16.34 -24.14 4.41
C PHE A 476 15.96 -25.60 4.28
N GLU A 477 16.13 -26.15 3.09
CA GLU A 477 15.68 -27.52 2.78
C GLU A 477 16.84 -28.51 2.64
N GLN A 478 18.05 -28.01 2.33
CA GLN A 478 19.20 -28.88 2.09
C GLN A 478 20.48 -28.30 2.67
N ILE A 479 21.09 -29.01 3.62
CA ILE A 479 22.45 -28.74 4.06
C ILE A 479 23.44 -29.47 3.16
N ILE A 480 24.46 -28.74 2.71
CA ILE A 480 25.52 -29.24 1.82
C ILE A 480 26.75 -29.61 2.63
N ASP A 481 27.08 -28.81 3.64
CA ASP A 481 28.30 -28.96 4.42
C ASP A 481 28.08 -28.49 5.86
N ILE A 482 28.72 -29.18 6.79
CA ILE A 482 28.73 -28.87 8.23
C ILE A 482 30.18 -28.87 8.68
N LYS A 483 30.63 -27.73 9.18
CA LYS A 483 31.93 -27.58 9.84
C LYS A 483 31.72 -27.19 11.28
N GLY A 484 32.65 -27.52 12.17
CA GLY A 484 32.53 -27.08 13.53
C GLY A 484 33.57 -27.66 14.47
N GLU A 485 33.43 -27.30 15.73
CA GLU A 485 34.27 -27.76 16.82
C GLU A 485 33.47 -27.87 18.11
N VAL A 486 33.83 -28.83 18.96
CA VAL A 486 33.25 -28.98 20.28
C VAL A 486 33.94 -27.98 21.21
N LEU A 487 33.17 -27.05 21.80
CA LEU A 487 33.68 -26.00 22.68
C LEU A 487 33.80 -26.50 24.12
N GLU A 488 32.75 -27.19 24.59
CA GLU A 488 32.71 -27.76 25.94
C GLU A 488 32.09 -29.17 25.91
N ASN A 489 32.65 -30.06 26.74
CA ASN A 489 32.21 -31.44 26.85
C ASN A 489 32.25 -31.88 28.31
N HIS A 490 31.08 -31.86 28.95
CA HIS A 490 30.89 -32.32 30.32
C HIS A 490 30.35 -33.75 30.38
N ALA A 491 29.92 -34.29 29.24
CA ALA A 491 29.43 -35.67 29.09
C ALA A 491 30.54 -36.73 28.97
N SER A 492 31.81 -36.34 29.11
CA SER A 492 32.98 -37.24 29.05
C SER A 492 33.15 -37.99 27.72
N PHE A 493 32.97 -37.31 26.58
CA PHE A 493 33.43 -37.88 25.29
C PHE A 493 34.94 -38.10 25.30
N THR A 494 35.40 -39.19 24.68
CA THR A 494 36.83 -39.48 24.50
C THR A 494 37.50 -38.34 23.69
N PRO A 495 38.58 -37.71 24.20
CA PRO A 495 39.35 -36.75 23.40
C PRO A 495 39.98 -37.45 22.19
N GLY A 496 39.66 -37.00 20.96
CA GLY A 496 40.25 -37.51 19.72
C GLY A 496 39.28 -37.81 18.57
N ASP A 497 37.97 -37.80 18.82
CA ASP A 497 36.97 -38.02 17.78
C ASP A 497 36.54 -36.68 17.14
N GLU A 498 37.29 -36.21 16.14
CA GLU A 498 36.98 -35.02 15.31
C GLU A 498 35.65 -35.12 14.51
N TYR A 499 34.78 -36.07 14.83
CA TYR A 499 33.53 -36.38 14.11
C TYR A 499 32.26 -36.06 14.91
N TRP A 500 32.35 -35.74 16.21
CA TRP A 500 31.17 -35.48 17.05
C TRP A 500 30.35 -34.26 16.61
N TYR A 501 31.01 -33.20 16.13
CA TYR A 501 30.29 -32.03 15.62
C TYR A 501 29.44 -32.39 14.38
N LYS A 502 29.80 -33.44 13.63
CA LYS A 502 29.00 -33.91 12.49
C LYS A 502 27.76 -34.66 12.94
N GLU A 503 27.86 -35.51 13.96
CA GLU A 503 26.71 -36.21 14.52
C GLU A 503 25.74 -35.25 15.19
N ILE A 504 26.26 -34.34 16.02
CA ILE A 504 25.46 -33.28 16.66
C ILE A 504 24.88 -32.36 15.57
N GLY A 505 25.68 -31.97 14.59
CA GLY A 505 25.25 -31.14 13.47
C GLY A 505 24.15 -31.77 12.63
N SER A 506 24.19 -33.09 12.39
CA SER A 506 23.17 -33.80 11.62
C SER A 506 21.82 -33.84 12.36
N ALA A 507 21.83 -33.99 13.68
CA ALA A 507 20.60 -33.91 14.46
C ALA A 507 20.06 -32.47 14.53
N LEU A 508 20.96 -31.49 14.70
CA LEU A 508 20.58 -30.07 14.68
C LEU A 508 20.07 -29.61 13.32
N GLU A 509 20.53 -30.18 12.21
CA GLU A 509 19.98 -29.85 10.89
C GLU A 509 18.45 -30.03 10.85
N VAL A 510 17.93 -31.10 11.43
CA VAL A 510 16.48 -31.33 11.45
C VAL A 510 15.80 -30.40 12.45
N ASP A 511 16.27 -30.40 13.70
CA ASP A 511 15.57 -29.71 14.80
C ASP A 511 15.69 -28.18 14.71
N TYR A 512 16.88 -27.66 14.39
CA TYR A 512 17.13 -26.22 14.30
C TYR A 512 16.40 -25.60 13.11
N PHE A 513 16.54 -26.17 11.91
CA PHE A 513 15.86 -25.63 10.73
C PHE A 513 14.34 -25.89 10.79
N GLY A 514 13.90 -26.96 11.45
CA GLY A 514 12.49 -27.16 11.80
C GLY A 514 11.94 -26.06 12.71
N ALA A 515 12.70 -25.62 13.72
CA ALA A 515 12.33 -24.51 14.58
C ALA A 515 12.40 -23.14 13.89
N LEU A 516 13.34 -22.94 12.95
CA LEU A 516 13.46 -21.71 12.18
C LEU A 516 12.38 -21.53 11.12
N HIS A 517 11.92 -22.62 10.50
CA HIS A 517 11.00 -22.57 9.36
C HIS A 517 9.73 -21.74 9.64
N PRO A 518 9.01 -21.92 10.76
CA PRO A 518 7.85 -21.08 11.10
C PRO A 518 8.18 -19.60 11.27
N ILE A 519 9.38 -19.27 11.76
CA ILE A 519 9.84 -17.89 11.95
C ILE A 519 10.08 -17.25 10.59
N LEU A 520 10.85 -17.91 9.72
CA LEU A 520 11.16 -17.43 8.37
C LEU A 520 9.89 -17.24 7.53
N ARG A 521 8.94 -18.17 7.64
CA ARG A 521 7.63 -18.09 6.96
C ARG A 521 6.78 -16.89 7.37
N ARG A 522 7.04 -16.29 8.55
CA ARG A 522 6.31 -15.10 9.06
C ARG A 522 7.08 -13.80 8.92
N THR A 523 8.41 -13.85 8.83
CA THR A 523 9.29 -12.67 8.84
C THR A 523 10.06 -12.45 7.55
N GLY A 524 9.73 -13.20 6.50
CA GLY A 524 10.31 -13.05 5.16
C GLY A 524 10.02 -11.69 4.52
N LEU A 525 10.38 -11.56 3.24
CA LEU A 525 10.08 -10.39 2.45
C LEU A 525 8.57 -10.31 2.24
N THR A 526 7.91 -9.42 2.97
CA THR A 526 6.46 -9.27 2.93
C THR A 526 6.10 -8.14 1.96
N TRP A 527 5.14 -8.40 1.07
CA TRP A 527 4.64 -7.44 0.08
C TRP A 527 3.12 -7.30 0.15
N THR A 528 2.57 -6.12 -0.11
CA THR A 528 1.12 -5.94 -0.24
C THR A 528 0.64 -6.44 -1.60
N ASN A 529 -0.38 -7.30 -1.62
CA ASN A 529 -0.96 -7.81 -2.87
C ASN A 529 -1.90 -6.79 -3.53
N LEU A 530 -1.66 -5.48 -3.34
CA LEU A 530 -2.50 -4.39 -3.85
C LEU A 530 -4.01 -4.70 -3.72
N ASN A 531 -4.49 -5.02 -2.51
CA ASN A 531 -5.89 -5.23 -2.08
C ASN A 531 -6.87 -6.12 -2.89
N PHE A 532 -6.57 -6.59 -4.10
CA PHE A 532 -7.50 -7.36 -4.96
C PHE A 532 -6.85 -8.54 -5.68
N ALA A 533 -5.54 -8.76 -5.50
CA ALA A 533 -4.86 -9.87 -6.14
C ALA A 533 -4.79 -11.11 -5.24
N ASN A 534 -5.38 -12.20 -5.72
CA ASN A 534 -5.01 -13.54 -5.27
C ASN A 534 -4.13 -14.16 -6.35
N PHE A 535 -2.96 -14.64 -5.93
CA PHE A 535 -2.00 -15.33 -6.77
C PHE A 535 -2.27 -16.83 -6.85
N SER A 536 -2.08 -17.41 -8.03
CA SER A 536 -2.19 -18.84 -8.32
C SER A 536 -0.99 -19.27 -9.17
N SER A 537 -0.76 -20.58 -9.28
CA SER A 537 0.30 -21.15 -10.13
C SER A 537 1.69 -20.54 -9.86
N VAL A 538 2.02 -20.31 -8.58
CA VAL A 538 3.27 -19.66 -8.18
C VAL A 538 4.46 -20.50 -8.64
N GLN A 539 5.36 -19.86 -9.37
CA GLN A 539 6.61 -20.41 -9.87
C GLN A 539 7.78 -19.58 -9.33
N ILE A 540 8.82 -20.28 -8.90
CA ILE A 540 10.05 -19.69 -8.38
C ILE A 540 11.21 -20.13 -9.28
N VAL A 541 11.97 -19.15 -9.78
CA VAL A 541 13.11 -19.38 -10.67
C VAL A 541 14.32 -18.64 -10.12
N TYR A 542 15.44 -19.36 -10.05
CA TYR A 542 16.73 -18.83 -9.61
C TYR A 542 17.53 -18.40 -10.82
N LEU A 543 17.77 -17.09 -10.94
CA LEU A 543 18.62 -16.55 -11.98
C LEU A 543 20.05 -16.43 -11.46
N PRO A 544 21.07 -16.70 -12.30
CA PRO A 544 22.44 -16.81 -11.83
C PRO A 544 22.89 -15.62 -10.99
N GLU A 545 23.49 -15.95 -9.85
CA GLU A 545 24.26 -15.07 -8.96
C GLU A 545 23.44 -14.11 -8.09
N THR A 546 22.49 -13.34 -8.63
CA THR A 546 21.92 -12.20 -7.88
C THR A 546 20.40 -12.08 -7.86
N LEU A 547 19.65 -12.85 -8.66
CA LEU A 547 18.21 -12.62 -8.82
C LEU A 547 17.35 -13.86 -8.51
N VAL A 548 16.23 -13.63 -7.82
CA VAL A 548 15.14 -14.59 -7.66
C VAL A 548 13.90 -14.04 -8.34
N LEU A 549 13.28 -14.85 -9.19
CA LEU A 549 11.98 -14.59 -9.78
C LEU A 549 10.92 -15.38 -9.03
N VAL A 550 9.91 -14.69 -8.50
CA VAL A 550 8.67 -15.29 -8.00
C VAL A 550 7.55 -14.78 -8.88
N SER A 551 6.78 -15.65 -9.52
CA SER A 551 5.80 -15.25 -10.53
C SER A 551 4.60 -16.17 -10.54
N GLY A 552 3.51 -15.77 -11.16
CA GLY A 552 2.32 -16.60 -11.24
C GLY A 552 1.16 -15.93 -11.97
N ASP A 553 0.01 -16.57 -11.89
CA ASP A 553 -1.21 -16.10 -12.53
C ASP A 553 -2.13 -15.47 -11.48
N PHE A 554 -2.97 -14.50 -11.85
CA PHE A 554 -4.05 -14.05 -10.98
C PHE A 554 -5.21 -15.06 -11.04
N PHE A 555 -5.92 -15.25 -9.92
CA PHE A 555 -7.18 -15.99 -9.94
C PHE A 555 -8.20 -15.31 -10.85
N ASP A 556 -8.94 -16.14 -11.60
CA ASP A 556 -10.01 -15.67 -12.48
C ASP A 556 -11.30 -15.51 -11.66
N THR A 557 -11.70 -14.26 -11.35
CA THR A 557 -12.90 -14.01 -10.55
C THR A 557 -14.19 -14.28 -11.32
N ALA A 558 -14.16 -14.19 -12.65
CA ALA A 558 -15.30 -14.44 -13.54
C ALA A 558 -15.88 -15.87 -13.43
N ALA A 559 -15.03 -16.86 -13.12
CA ALA A 559 -15.49 -18.23 -12.92
C ALA A 559 -16.31 -18.42 -11.63
N SER A 560 -16.12 -17.56 -10.63
CA SER A 560 -16.75 -17.68 -9.30
C SER A 560 -18.17 -17.09 -9.21
N ALA A 561 -18.56 -16.23 -10.15
CA ALA A 561 -19.89 -15.62 -10.22
C ALA A 561 -20.97 -16.66 -10.58
N SER A 562 -20.61 -17.70 -11.33
CA SER A 562 -21.53 -18.79 -11.71
C SER A 562 -21.92 -19.73 -10.56
N SER A 563 -21.23 -19.65 -9.40
CA SER A 563 -21.44 -20.56 -8.27
C SER A 563 -21.82 -19.90 -6.94
N ARG A 564 -22.00 -18.57 -6.88
CA ARG A 564 -22.37 -17.88 -5.62
C ARG A 564 -23.86 -17.52 -5.58
N GLY A 565 -24.69 -18.56 -5.46
CA GLY A 565 -25.88 -18.43 -4.64
C GLY A 565 -25.43 -18.16 -3.21
N HIS A 566 -25.79 -17.01 -2.64
CA HIS A 566 -25.64 -16.61 -1.23
C HIS A 566 -24.86 -17.59 -0.32
N MET A 567 -23.53 -17.56 -0.36
CA MET A 567 -22.72 -17.99 0.78
C MET A 567 -22.07 -16.77 1.37
N ARG A 568 -22.66 -16.29 2.47
CA ARG A 568 -21.89 -15.72 3.57
C ARG A 568 -20.82 -16.75 3.91
N GLN A 569 -19.56 -16.50 3.54
CA GLN A 569 -18.46 -17.23 4.17
C GLN A 569 -18.55 -16.92 5.67
N PRO A 570 -18.64 -17.93 6.55
CA PRO A 570 -18.49 -17.68 7.97
C PRO A 570 -17.03 -17.34 8.21
N LEU A 571 -16.78 -16.12 8.67
CA LEU A 571 -15.64 -15.83 9.53
C LEU A 571 -15.75 -16.78 10.74
N SER A 572 -15.12 -17.95 10.64
CA SER A 572 -14.86 -18.79 11.81
C SER A 572 -13.36 -18.91 12.00
N LEU A 573 -12.85 -18.05 12.86
CA LEU A 573 -11.59 -18.19 13.57
C LEU A 573 -11.56 -19.55 14.28
N ARG A 574 -10.50 -20.31 14.05
CA ARG A 574 -9.85 -21.14 15.07
C ARG A 574 -8.36 -21.19 14.84
#